data_AF-A0A927YLA9-F1
#
_entry.id   AF-A0A927YLA9-F1
#
_cell.length_a   1.000
_cell.length_b   1.000
_cell.length_c   1.000
_cell.angle_alpha   90.00
_cell.angle_beta   90.00
_cell.angle_gamma   90.00
#
_symmetry.space_group_name_H-M   'P 1'
#
loop_
_entity.id
_entity.type
_entity.pdbx_description
1 polymer ?
#
loop_
_entity_poly.entity_id
_entity_poly.type
_entity_poly.pdbx_seq_one_letter_code
_entity_poly.pdbx_strand_id
1 'polypeptide(L)'
;MAKMNSENSLLLFDRLFKRGYMKKRTHFALSRQLLKDNRHNLGPAESLLFCFGSIFPDCSPLCLIRPHKFQVTNYKTKKRMVKMISGKYNHYADCFRLGCMSHHVADYFTAPHNRTGVAGFCMDHRGYEMRLHDYFKESLRKEGAQTNATDISSIAFWKSMEGRHEHYMDAIASRESLETDYEFIMEQMKTLFVLFAENREIHKKQAA
;
A
#
# COMPACT_ATOMS: atom_id res chain seq x y z
N MET A 1 22.02 -26.32 3.38
CA MET A 1 20.84 -25.46 3.68
C MET A 1 20.18 -25.07 2.37
N ALA A 2 18.93 -25.48 2.12
CA ALA A 2 18.23 -25.18 0.88
C ALA A 2 17.90 -23.68 0.79
N LYS A 3 18.29 -23.03 -0.31
CA LYS A 3 17.91 -21.64 -0.63
C LYS A 3 16.39 -21.59 -0.82
N MET A 4 15.68 -20.96 0.10
CA MET A 4 14.23 -20.75 -0.01
C MET A 4 13.98 -19.64 -1.03
N ASN A 5 13.42 -20.00 -2.19
CA ASN A 5 12.91 -19.09 -3.23
C ASN A 5 11.89 -18.09 -2.62
N SER A 6 11.86 -16.85 -3.10
CA SER A 6 10.89 -15.81 -2.71
C SER A 6 9.43 -16.30 -2.76
N GLU A 7 9.07 -17.10 -3.77
CA GLU A 7 7.74 -17.69 -3.88
C GLU A 7 7.43 -18.67 -2.75
N ASN A 8 8.40 -19.50 -2.34
CA ASN A 8 8.21 -20.46 -1.25
C ASN A 8 8.11 -19.75 0.11
N SER A 9 8.87 -18.68 0.32
CA SER A 9 8.78 -17.83 1.52
C SER A 9 7.43 -17.13 1.62
N LEU A 10 6.93 -16.59 0.50
CA LEU A 10 5.61 -15.95 0.45
C LEU A 10 4.46 -16.95 0.61
N LEU A 11 4.60 -18.18 0.10
CA LEU A 11 3.62 -19.26 0.28
C LEU A 11 3.56 -19.76 1.72
N LEU A 12 4.70 -19.85 2.41
CA LEU A 12 4.75 -20.20 3.83
C LEU A 12 4.10 -19.09 4.68
N PHE A 13 4.39 -17.84 4.35
CA PHE A 13 3.76 -16.68 4.98
C PHE A 13 2.23 -16.67 4.75
N ASP A 14 1.77 -16.93 3.51
CA ASP A 14 0.36 -17.06 3.18
C ASP A 14 -0.35 -18.15 4.01
N ARG A 15 0.30 -19.31 4.22
CA ARG A 15 -0.25 -20.38 5.07
C ARG A 15 -0.41 -19.96 6.53
N LEU A 16 0.55 -19.21 7.08
CA LEU A 16 0.51 -18.77 8.48
C LEU A 16 -0.60 -17.74 8.76
N PHE A 17 -0.95 -16.90 7.77
CA PHE A 17 -1.95 -15.84 7.92
C PHE A 17 -3.38 -16.24 7.48
N LYS A 18 -3.61 -17.49 7.06
CA LYS A 18 -4.93 -17.95 6.58
C LYS A 18 -6.01 -18.01 7.67
N ARG A 19 -5.69 -17.98 8.96
CA ARG A 19 -6.67 -17.99 10.07
C ARG A 19 -6.81 -16.58 10.67
N GLY A 20 -7.87 -15.85 10.29
CA GLY A 20 -8.49 -14.85 11.18
C GLY A 20 -8.65 -13.38 10.74
N TYR A 21 -7.92 -12.86 9.75
CA TYR A 21 -7.93 -11.39 9.52
C TYR A 21 -7.94 -11.01 8.03
N MET A 22 -9.11 -10.62 7.51
CA MET A 22 -9.30 -10.35 6.07
C MET A 22 -8.66 -9.05 5.58
N LYS A 23 -8.59 -7.98 6.40
CA LYS A 23 -7.87 -6.73 6.06
C LYS A 23 -6.43 -6.98 5.60
N LYS A 24 -5.77 -7.89 6.31
CA LYS A 24 -4.38 -8.29 6.07
C LYS A 24 -4.21 -9.00 4.72
N ARG A 25 -5.25 -9.69 4.22
CA ARG A 25 -5.19 -10.41 2.94
C ARG A 25 -5.26 -9.48 1.73
N THR A 26 -6.06 -8.42 1.79
CA THR A 26 -6.16 -7.42 0.70
C THR A 26 -4.86 -6.67 0.55
N HIS A 27 -4.32 -6.12 1.65
CA HIS A 27 -3.02 -5.44 1.65
C HIS A 27 -1.86 -6.35 1.24
N PHE A 28 -1.87 -7.62 1.67
CA PHE A 28 -0.88 -8.60 1.23
C PHE A 28 -1.01 -8.94 -0.26
N ALA A 29 -2.22 -9.19 -0.75
CA ALA A 29 -2.47 -9.47 -2.17
C ALA A 29 -2.05 -8.30 -3.05
N LEU A 30 -2.44 -7.07 -2.70
CA LEU A 30 -2.03 -5.83 -3.37
C LEU A 30 -0.50 -5.68 -3.37
N SER A 31 0.14 -5.91 -2.23
CA SER A 31 1.60 -5.84 -2.13
C SER A 31 2.29 -6.85 -3.05
N ARG A 32 1.79 -8.08 -3.14
CA ARG A 32 2.34 -9.11 -4.03
C ARG A 32 2.13 -8.77 -5.51
N GLN A 33 1.04 -8.07 -5.84
CA GLN A 33 0.77 -7.61 -7.20
C GLN A 33 1.79 -6.56 -7.63
N LEU A 34 2.01 -5.53 -6.81
CA LEU A 34 3.02 -4.49 -7.06
C LEU A 34 4.44 -5.06 -7.23
N LEU A 35 4.73 -6.19 -6.58
CA LEU A 35 6.01 -6.90 -6.76
C LEU A 35 6.10 -7.67 -8.09
N LYS A 36 4.99 -8.17 -8.65
CA LYS A 36 4.98 -8.92 -9.91
C LYS A 36 5.30 -8.05 -11.12
N ASP A 37 5.05 -6.74 -11.01
CA ASP A 37 5.34 -5.78 -12.06
C ASP A 37 6.86 -5.65 -12.34
N ASN A 38 7.72 -6.30 -11.53
CA ASN A 38 9.16 -6.56 -11.74
C ASN A 38 10.05 -5.35 -12.04
N ARG A 39 9.52 -4.12 -12.07
CA ARG A 39 10.29 -2.91 -12.35
C ARG A 39 11.17 -2.44 -11.18
N HIS A 40 11.02 -3.06 -10.00
CA HIS A 40 11.61 -2.56 -8.76
C HIS A 40 12.86 -3.33 -8.30
N ASN A 41 13.24 -4.42 -8.98
CA ASN A 41 14.43 -5.23 -8.69
C ASN A 41 14.59 -5.55 -7.19
N LEU A 42 13.49 -5.89 -6.50
CA LEU A 42 13.52 -6.27 -5.08
C LEU A 42 13.86 -7.75 -4.96
N GLY A 43 14.87 -8.06 -4.15
CA GLY A 43 15.24 -9.41 -3.79
C GLY A 43 14.20 -10.09 -2.89
N PRO A 44 14.36 -11.39 -2.60
CA PRO A 44 13.42 -12.15 -1.78
C PRO A 44 13.18 -11.57 -0.38
N ALA A 45 14.22 -11.12 0.30
CA ALA A 45 14.13 -10.56 1.65
C ALA A 45 13.45 -9.18 1.65
N GLU A 46 13.76 -8.33 0.68
CA GLU A 46 13.13 -7.02 0.50
C GLU A 46 11.62 -7.17 0.22
N SER A 47 11.28 -8.09 -0.69
CA SER A 47 9.89 -8.42 -1.03
C SER A 47 9.11 -8.89 0.20
N LEU A 48 9.72 -9.74 1.03
CA LEU A 48 9.10 -10.22 2.27
C LEU A 48 8.89 -9.08 3.28
N LEU A 49 9.88 -8.21 3.47
CA LEU A 49 9.77 -7.06 4.37
C LEU A 49 8.72 -6.06 3.91
N PHE A 50 8.61 -5.83 2.60
CA PHE A 50 7.56 -5.00 2.02
C PHE A 50 6.18 -5.60 2.29
N CYS A 51 5.96 -6.88 1.97
CA CYS A 51 4.70 -7.57 2.28
C CYS A 51 4.39 -7.62 3.77
N PHE A 52 5.41 -7.76 4.63
CA PHE A 52 5.22 -7.71 6.08
C PHE A 52 4.83 -6.30 6.54
N GLY A 53 5.47 -5.26 5.98
CA GLY A 53 5.13 -3.87 6.26
C GLY A 53 3.70 -3.53 5.85
N SER A 54 3.18 -4.07 4.75
CA SER A 54 1.81 -3.78 4.27
C SER A 54 0.71 -4.30 5.19
N ILE A 55 1.01 -5.26 6.06
CA ILE A 55 0.06 -5.81 7.03
C ILE A 55 0.33 -5.34 8.47
N PHE A 56 1.50 -4.77 8.73
CA PHE A 56 1.95 -4.43 10.09
C PHE A 56 1.08 -3.38 10.79
N PRO A 57 0.61 -2.30 10.12
CA PRO A 57 -0.24 -1.31 10.78
C PRO A 57 -1.49 -1.92 11.44
N ASP A 58 -2.14 -2.87 10.78
CA ASP A 58 -3.30 -3.63 11.33
C ASP A 58 -2.93 -4.60 12.46
N CYS A 59 -1.68 -5.03 12.53
CA CYS A 59 -1.19 -5.93 13.58
C CYS A 59 -0.69 -5.17 14.81
N SER A 60 -0.47 -3.85 14.70
CA SER A 60 0.00 -3.04 15.81
C SER A 60 -1.11 -2.86 16.83
N PRO A 61 -0.86 -3.04 18.14
CA PRO A 61 -1.87 -2.75 19.18
C PRO A 61 -2.35 -1.29 19.15
N LEU A 62 -1.60 -0.40 18.50
CA LEU A 62 -2.00 0.99 18.26
C LEU A 62 -3.19 1.13 17.28
N CYS A 63 -3.50 0.12 16.45
CA CYS A 63 -4.64 0.15 15.53
C CYS A 63 -5.99 0.20 16.26
N LEU A 64 -6.04 -0.30 17.50
CA LEU A 64 -7.24 -0.27 18.35
C LEU A 64 -7.59 1.14 18.84
N ILE A 65 -6.59 2.03 18.87
CA ILE A 65 -6.72 3.38 19.46
C ILE A 65 -6.62 4.46 18.38
N ARG A 66 -6.00 4.16 17.23
CA ARG A 66 -5.78 5.12 16.14
C ARG A 66 -6.39 4.60 14.85
N PRO A 67 -7.54 5.15 14.42
CA PRO A 67 -8.13 4.74 13.17
C PRO A 67 -7.23 5.17 12.00
N HIS A 68 -7.15 4.36 10.96
CA HIS A 68 -6.28 4.60 9.78
C HIS A 68 -6.86 5.62 8.79
N LYS A 69 -7.60 6.62 9.30
CA LYS A 69 -8.20 7.65 8.46
C LYS A 69 -7.16 8.65 8.00
N PHE A 70 -7.34 9.15 6.78
CA PHE A 70 -6.48 10.17 6.17
C PHE A 70 -6.20 11.34 7.14
N GLN A 71 -7.26 11.95 7.70
CA GLN A 71 -7.14 13.09 8.61
C GLN A 71 -6.31 12.81 9.88
N VAL A 72 -6.21 11.55 10.30
CA VAL A 72 -5.51 11.15 11.53
C VAL A 72 -4.05 10.78 11.27
N THR A 73 -3.77 10.07 10.18
CA THR A 73 -2.45 9.49 9.92
C THR A 73 -1.65 10.20 8.83
N ASN A 74 -2.27 11.03 7.98
CA ASN A 74 -1.62 11.68 6.83
C ASN A 74 -0.31 12.39 7.21
N TYR A 75 -0.35 13.31 8.18
CA TYR A 75 0.83 14.05 8.64
C TYR A 75 1.99 13.13 9.06
N LYS A 76 1.69 12.04 9.79
CA LYS A 76 2.73 11.10 10.26
C LYS A 76 3.28 10.27 9.11
N THR A 77 2.44 9.84 8.17
CA THR A 77 2.87 9.08 6.99
C THR A 77 3.73 9.93 6.07
N LYS A 78 3.34 11.19 5.81
CA LYS A 78 4.15 12.20 5.10
C LYS A 78 5.54 12.35 5.71
N LYS A 79 5.60 12.56 7.02
CA LYS A 79 6.87 12.73 7.75
C LYS A 79 7.77 11.50 7.66
N ARG A 80 7.19 10.28 7.67
CA ARG A 80 7.94 9.03 7.51
C ARG A 80 8.52 8.91 6.10
N MET A 81 7.75 9.28 5.08
CA MET A 81 8.20 9.26 3.69
C MET A 81 9.36 10.23 3.45
N VAL A 82 9.23 11.48 3.90
CA VAL A 82 10.29 12.49 3.78
C VAL A 82 11.58 11.99 4.44
N LYS A 83 11.48 11.43 5.66
CA LYS A 83 12.64 10.85 6.36
C LYS A 83 13.27 9.66 5.64
N MET A 84 12.46 8.82 5.00
CA MET A 84 12.95 7.68 4.24
C MET A 84 13.75 8.13 3.02
N ILE A 85 13.33 9.23 2.38
CA ILE A 85 13.93 9.74 1.14
C ILE A 85 15.12 10.66 1.42
N SER A 86 15.05 11.49 2.46
CA SER A 86 16.14 12.39 2.85
C SER A 86 17.19 11.73 3.74
N GLY A 87 16.91 10.53 4.26
CA GLY A 87 17.75 9.84 5.22
C GLY A 87 18.84 8.98 4.55
N LYS A 88 19.73 8.42 5.38
CA LYS A 88 20.63 7.37 4.91
C LYS A 88 19.81 6.15 4.50
N TYR A 89 19.91 5.77 3.23
CA TYR A 89 19.22 4.60 2.70
C TYR A 89 19.58 3.35 3.51
N ASN A 90 18.55 2.69 4.04
CA ASN A 90 18.65 1.41 4.70
C ASN A 90 17.73 0.43 3.96
N HIS A 91 18.35 -0.32 3.04
CA HIS A 91 17.71 -1.26 2.14
C HIS A 91 16.54 -2.06 2.74
N TYR A 92 16.76 -2.73 3.87
CA TYR A 92 15.75 -3.58 4.49
C TYR A 92 14.69 -2.77 5.24
N ALA A 93 15.11 -1.78 6.02
CA ALA A 93 14.18 -0.97 6.82
C ALA A 93 13.27 -0.11 5.91
N ASP A 94 13.78 0.35 4.77
CA ASP A 94 13.03 1.16 3.82
C ASP A 94 12.00 0.32 3.03
N CYS A 95 12.29 -0.94 2.73
CA CYS A 95 11.28 -1.86 2.18
C CYS A 95 10.13 -2.10 3.17
N PHE A 96 10.42 -2.30 4.46
CA PHE A 96 9.38 -2.41 5.48
C PHE A 96 8.57 -1.12 5.64
N ARG A 97 9.24 0.05 5.61
CA ARG A 97 8.57 1.36 5.67
C ARG A 97 7.68 1.59 4.45
N LEU A 98 8.14 1.22 3.25
CA LEU A 98 7.33 1.25 2.04
C LEU A 98 6.05 0.44 2.23
N GLY A 99 6.15 -0.78 2.77
CA GLY A 99 4.99 -1.60 3.10
C GLY A 99 4.01 -0.87 4.01
N CYS A 100 4.50 -0.31 5.11
CA CYS A 100 3.66 0.45 6.05
C CYS A 100 2.99 1.69 5.38
N MET A 101 3.67 2.34 4.44
CA MET A 101 3.12 3.49 3.71
C MET A 101 2.05 3.06 2.71
N SER A 102 2.30 1.98 1.95
CA SER A 102 1.31 1.41 1.04
C SER A 102 0.04 1.03 1.78
N HIS A 103 0.14 0.46 2.98
CA HIS A 103 -1.05 0.20 3.79
C HIS A 103 -1.91 1.47 4.00
N HIS A 104 -1.28 2.54 4.49
CA HIS A 104 -1.98 3.80 4.75
C HIS A 104 -2.53 4.42 3.47
N VAL A 105 -1.76 4.43 2.37
CA VAL A 105 -2.22 4.97 1.10
C VAL A 105 -3.44 4.21 0.59
N ALA A 106 -3.47 2.88 0.68
CA ALA A 106 -4.66 2.11 0.26
C ALA A 106 -5.88 2.43 1.14
N ASP A 107 -5.69 2.52 2.46
CA ASP A 107 -6.78 2.88 3.39
C ASP A 107 -7.32 4.29 3.10
N TYR A 108 -6.48 5.24 2.65
CA TYR A 108 -6.93 6.60 2.30
C TYR A 108 -7.91 6.63 1.13
N PHE A 109 -7.81 5.68 0.21
CA PHE A 109 -8.66 5.56 -0.98
C PHE A 109 -9.65 4.39 -0.89
N THR A 110 -10.05 4.02 0.32
CA THR A 110 -11.04 2.97 0.57
C THR A 110 -12.24 3.56 1.31
N ALA A 111 -13.45 3.41 0.76
CA ALA A 111 -14.62 4.17 1.20
C ALA A 111 -14.96 3.98 2.68
N PRO A 112 -14.98 2.75 3.24
CA PRO A 112 -15.22 2.53 4.67
C PRO A 112 -14.33 3.35 5.63
N HIS A 113 -13.08 3.65 5.25
CA HIS A 113 -12.16 4.43 6.08
C HIS A 113 -12.42 5.94 6.02
N ASN A 114 -13.19 6.39 5.02
CA ASN A 114 -13.53 7.80 4.80
C ASN A 114 -14.96 8.15 5.22
N ARG A 115 -15.78 7.15 5.58
CA ARG A 115 -17.12 7.36 6.14
C ARG A 115 -17.06 8.09 7.50
N THR A 116 -18.01 9.00 7.70
CA THR A 116 -18.24 9.71 8.97
C THR A 116 -19.32 8.99 9.80
N GLY A 117 -19.28 9.14 11.12
CA GLY A 117 -20.29 8.57 12.04
C GLY A 117 -20.26 7.04 12.23
N VAL A 118 -21.35 6.49 12.78
CA VAL A 118 -21.52 5.07 13.16
C VAL A 118 -21.46 4.12 11.95
N ALA A 119 -21.79 4.64 10.75
CA ALA A 119 -21.67 3.96 9.47
C ALA A 119 -20.22 3.56 9.11
N GLY A 120 -19.22 4.26 9.66
CA GLY A 120 -17.80 3.91 9.50
C GLY A 120 -17.31 2.79 10.43
N PHE A 121 -18.06 2.45 11.49
CA PHE A 121 -17.63 1.47 12.49
C PHE A 121 -18.22 0.07 12.30
N CYS A 122 -19.48 -0.04 11.85
CA CYS A 122 -20.22 -1.31 12.02
C CYS A 122 -21.02 -1.81 10.81
N MET A 123 -21.51 -0.96 9.90
CA MET A 123 -22.40 -1.45 8.83
C MET A 123 -21.58 -1.77 7.57
N ASP A 124 -21.07 -3.02 7.54
CA ASP A 124 -20.45 -3.68 6.38
C ASP A 124 -19.01 -3.31 6.02
N HIS A 125 -18.17 -2.83 6.94
CA HIS A 125 -16.73 -2.61 6.67
C HIS A 125 -16.05 -3.89 6.16
N ARG A 126 -16.29 -5.01 6.85
CA ARG A 126 -15.69 -6.31 6.52
C ARG A 126 -16.19 -6.87 5.19
N GLY A 127 -17.49 -6.75 4.89
CA GLY A 127 -18.03 -7.26 3.64
C GLY A 127 -17.65 -6.38 2.46
N TYR A 128 -17.58 -5.06 2.65
CA TYR A 128 -17.04 -4.15 1.64
C TYR A 128 -15.59 -4.49 1.29
N GLU A 129 -14.71 -4.62 2.27
CA GLU A 129 -13.30 -4.99 2.03
C GLU A 129 -13.15 -6.34 1.34
N MET A 130 -14.07 -7.29 1.61
CA MET A 130 -14.09 -8.59 0.93
C MET A 130 -14.45 -8.44 -0.55
N ARG A 131 -15.50 -7.66 -0.86
CA ARG A 131 -15.88 -7.38 -2.26
C ARG A 131 -14.78 -6.60 -2.99
N LEU A 132 -14.16 -5.63 -2.33
CA LEU A 132 -13.04 -4.87 -2.90
C LEU A 132 -11.86 -5.79 -3.21
N HIS A 133 -11.52 -6.70 -2.30
CA HIS A 133 -10.48 -7.71 -2.56
C HIS A 133 -10.78 -8.61 -3.76
N ASP A 134 -12.03 -9.05 -3.91
CA ASP A 134 -12.43 -9.89 -5.04
C ASP A 134 -12.40 -9.09 -6.34
N TYR A 135 -12.81 -7.81 -6.30
CA TYR A 135 -12.67 -6.87 -7.42
C TYR A 135 -11.20 -6.71 -7.81
N PHE A 136 -10.30 -6.45 -6.85
CA PHE A 136 -8.85 -6.39 -7.09
C PHE A 136 -8.32 -7.63 -7.80
N LYS A 137 -8.71 -8.83 -7.37
CA LYS A 137 -8.27 -10.08 -7.99
C LYS A 137 -8.75 -10.20 -9.43
N GLU A 138 -9.99 -9.81 -9.70
CA GLU A 138 -10.56 -9.91 -11.04
C GLU A 138 -9.97 -8.87 -12.00
N SER A 139 -9.91 -7.59 -11.58
CA SER A 139 -9.36 -6.50 -12.38
C SER A 139 -7.89 -6.72 -12.70
N LEU A 140 -7.10 -7.18 -11.72
CA LEU A 140 -5.67 -7.43 -11.95
C LEU A 140 -5.40 -8.65 -12.85
N ARG A 141 -6.34 -9.59 -12.96
CA ARG A 141 -6.26 -10.66 -13.97
C ARG A 141 -6.46 -10.11 -15.39
N LYS A 142 -7.23 -9.02 -15.55
CA LYS A 142 -7.62 -8.43 -16.84
C LYS A 142 -6.62 -7.38 -17.33
N GLU A 143 -6.12 -6.52 -16.47
CA GLU A 143 -5.42 -5.29 -16.89
C GLU A 143 -3.97 -5.51 -17.32
N GLY A 144 -3.29 -6.53 -16.82
CA GLY A 144 -1.84 -6.60 -17.00
C GLY A 144 -1.12 -5.41 -16.34
N ALA A 145 0.11 -5.64 -15.92
CA ALA A 145 0.91 -4.68 -15.18
C ALA A 145 1.40 -3.52 -16.08
N GLN A 146 0.56 -2.52 -16.34
CA GLN A 146 1.01 -1.29 -17.01
C GLN A 146 1.06 -0.13 -16.03
N THR A 147 2.27 0.41 -15.85
CA THR A 147 2.55 1.60 -15.06
C THR A 147 3.31 2.57 -15.94
N ASN A 148 2.74 3.75 -16.19
CA ASN A 148 3.49 4.85 -16.77
C ASN A 148 4.25 5.53 -15.62
N ALA A 149 5.58 5.52 -15.70
CA ALA A 149 6.42 6.20 -14.72
C ALA A 149 6.41 7.70 -14.98
N THR A 150 6.15 8.48 -13.94
CA THR A 150 6.30 9.93 -13.96
C THR A 150 7.34 10.27 -12.90
N ASP A 151 8.46 10.86 -13.32
CA ASP A 151 9.48 11.39 -12.40
C ASP A 151 8.83 12.49 -11.56
N ILE A 152 8.69 12.25 -10.26
CA ILE A 152 8.03 13.16 -9.34
C ILE A 152 8.73 13.16 -7.98
N SER A 153 9.11 14.34 -7.49
CA SER A 153 9.69 14.45 -6.14
C SER A 153 8.71 13.97 -5.06
N SER A 154 9.23 13.53 -3.91
CA SER A 154 8.40 13.08 -2.78
C SER A 154 7.42 14.11 -2.24
N ILE A 155 7.82 15.38 -2.25
CA ILE A 155 6.98 16.50 -1.85
C ILE A 155 5.86 16.70 -2.87
N ALA A 156 6.19 16.66 -4.17
CA ALA A 156 5.21 16.79 -5.25
C ALA A 156 4.23 15.60 -5.27
N PHE A 157 4.72 14.37 -5.08
CA PHE A 157 3.89 13.18 -4.91
C PHE A 157 2.89 13.37 -3.77
N TRP A 158 3.36 13.79 -2.59
CA TRP A 158 2.47 13.89 -1.44
C TRP A 158 1.42 15.00 -1.60
N LYS A 159 1.82 16.15 -2.17
CA LYS A 159 0.89 17.24 -2.49
C LYS A 159 -0.13 16.81 -3.52
N SER A 160 0.29 16.05 -4.53
CA SER A 160 -0.61 15.46 -5.53
C SER A 160 -1.57 14.46 -4.88
N MET A 161 -1.09 13.59 -4.00
CA MET A 161 -1.90 12.61 -3.29
C MET A 161 -2.94 13.28 -2.37
N GLU A 162 -2.58 14.37 -1.70
CA GLU A 162 -3.53 15.21 -0.93
C GLU A 162 -4.66 15.73 -1.84
N GLY A 163 -4.35 16.28 -3.01
CA GLY A 163 -5.37 16.71 -3.98
C GLY A 163 -6.19 15.56 -4.58
N ARG A 164 -5.55 14.41 -4.89
CA ARG A 164 -6.26 13.22 -5.36
C ARG A 164 -7.20 12.67 -4.30
N HIS A 165 -6.85 12.79 -3.01
CA HIS A 165 -7.74 12.42 -1.90
C HIS A 165 -8.98 13.31 -1.85
N GLU A 166 -8.85 14.62 -2.08
CA GLU A 166 -10.02 15.52 -2.20
C GLU A 166 -10.94 15.10 -3.35
N HIS A 167 -10.39 14.85 -4.54
CA HIS A 167 -11.17 14.33 -5.68
C HIS A 167 -11.84 12.99 -5.39
N TYR A 168 -11.17 12.11 -4.65
CA TYR A 168 -11.72 10.85 -4.23
C TYR A 168 -12.91 11.04 -3.28
N MET A 169 -12.81 11.98 -2.33
CA MET A 169 -13.92 12.32 -1.43
C MET A 169 -15.15 12.81 -2.20
N ASP A 170 -14.97 13.64 -3.24
CA ASP A 170 -16.07 14.10 -4.10
C ASP A 170 -16.71 12.94 -4.90
N ALA A 171 -15.88 12.02 -5.40
CA ALA A 171 -16.34 10.86 -6.15
C ALA A 171 -17.20 9.92 -5.28
N ILE A 172 -16.72 9.56 -4.09
CA ILE A 172 -17.47 8.67 -3.19
C ILE A 172 -18.69 9.34 -2.57
N ALA A 173 -18.70 10.68 -2.44
CA ALA A 173 -19.87 11.44 -2.02
C ALA A 173 -21.01 11.35 -3.04
N SER A 174 -20.67 11.30 -4.34
CA SER A 174 -21.64 11.09 -5.42
C SER A 174 -22.15 9.65 -5.47
N ARG A 175 -21.22 8.68 -5.46
CA ARG A 175 -21.54 7.25 -5.44
C ARG A 175 -20.33 6.43 -4.99
N GLU A 176 -20.48 5.71 -3.88
CA GLU A 176 -19.48 4.70 -3.49
C GLU A 176 -19.45 3.55 -4.52
N SER A 177 -18.25 3.19 -4.99
CA SER A 177 -18.07 2.04 -5.87
C SER A 177 -16.70 1.40 -5.67
N LEU A 178 -16.64 0.07 -5.84
CA LEU A 178 -15.39 -0.69 -5.73
C LEU A 178 -14.40 -0.34 -6.84
N GLU A 179 -14.91 0.04 -8.00
CA GLU A 179 -14.13 0.48 -9.15
C GLU A 179 -13.40 1.79 -8.84
N THR A 180 -14.10 2.78 -8.29
CA THR A 180 -13.50 4.05 -7.85
C THR A 180 -12.40 3.82 -6.83
N ASP A 181 -12.66 3.02 -5.77
CA ASP A 181 -11.63 2.69 -4.78
C ASP A 181 -10.42 2.02 -5.45
N TYR A 182 -10.66 1.02 -6.31
CA TYR A 182 -9.61 0.31 -7.04
C TYR A 182 -8.74 1.25 -7.89
N GLU A 183 -9.34 2.11 -8.72
CA GLU A 183 -8.64 3.01 -9.63
C GLU A 183 -7.72 3.98 -8.86
N PHE A 184 -8.28 4.63 -7.83
CA PHE A 184 -7.51 5.57 -7.01
C PHE A 184 -6.40 4.86 -6.23
N ILE A 185 -6.69 3.70 -5.62
CA ILE A 185 -5.67 2.90 -4.92
C ILE A 185 -4.55 2.52 -5.90
N MET A 186 -4.88 1.94 -7.05
CA MET A 186 -3.87 1.47 -8.00
C MET A 186 -3.04 2.61 -8.56
N GLU A 187 -3.64 3.74 -8.89
CA GLU A 187 -2.91 4.92 -9.33
C GLU A 187 -1.89 5.38 -8.28
N GLN A 188 -2.33 5.59 -7.03
CA GLN A 188 -1.44 6.10 -5.99
C GLN A 188 -0.36 5.10 -5.60
N MET A 189 -0.68 3.79 -5.60
CA MET A 189 0.28 2.73 -5.35
C MET A 189 1.36 2.68 -6.41
N LYS A 190 0.99 2.72 -7.69
CA LYS A 190 1.93 2.70 -8.81
C LYS A 190 2.89 3.88 -8.71
N THR A 191 2.39 5.09 -8.47
CA THR A 191 3.23 6.30 -8.34
C THR A 191 4.16 6.21 -7.12
N LEU A 192 3.67 5.75 -5.96
CA LEU A 192 4.50 5.54 -4.76
C LEU A 192 5.64 4.55 -5.04
N PHE A 193 5.36 3.49 -5.80
CA PHE A 193 6.31 2.45 -6.15
C PHE A 193 7.39 2.90 -7.12
N VAL A 194 7.01 3.71 -8.13
CA VAL A 194 7.96 4.34 -9.06
C VAL A 194 8.94 5.23 -8.29
N LEU A 195 8.40 6.12 -7.45
CA LEU A 195 9.22 7.01 -6.63
C LEU A 195 10.19 6.26 -5.71
N PHE A 196 9.75 5.15 -5.10
CA PHE A 196 10.63 4.32 -4.28
C PHE A 196 11.77 3.71 -5.09
N ALA A 197 11.49 3.21 -6.30
CA ALA A 197 12.51 2.63 -7.17
C ALA A 197 13.52 3.68 -7.63
N GLU A 198 13.06 4.86 -8.04
CA GLU A 198 13.94 5.98 -8.44
C GLU A 198 14.87 6.39 -7.30
N ASN A 199 14.32 6.56 -6.09
CA ASN A 199 15.12 6.92 -4.92
C ASN A 199 16.18 5.84 -4.59
N ARG A 200 15.83 4.56 -4.74
CA ARG A 200 16.76 3.44 -4.55
C ARG A 200 17.90 3.48 -5.56
N GLU A 201 17.63 3.78 -6.82
CA GLU A 201 18.66 3.87 -7.87
C GLU A 201 19.58 5.08 -7.66
N ILE A 202 19.06 6.23 -7.20
CA ILE A 202 19.88 7.39 -6.82
C ILE A 202 20.85 7.03 -5.69
N HIS A 203 20.37 6.38 -4.63
CA HIS A 203 21.23 5.99 -3.51
C HIS A 203 22.28 4.94 -3.89
N LYS A 204 21.98 4.00 -4.79
CA LYS A 204 22.97 3.05 -5.32
C LYS A 204 24.09 3.77 -6.08
N LYS A 205 23.75 4.77 -6.91
CA LYS A 205 24.74 5.57 -7.64
C LYS A 205 25.63 6.43 -6.73
N GLN A 206 25.11 6.89 -5.59
CA GLN A 206 25.87 7.67 -4.60
C GLN A 206 26.79 6.82 -3.71
N ALA A 207 26.55 5.51 -3.65
CA ALA A 207 27.32 4.57 -2.82
C ALA A 207 28.37 3.76 -3.60
N ALA A 208 28.39 3.91 -4.93
CA ALA A 208 29.37 3.33 -5.85
C ALA A 208 30.48 4.34 -6.13
#